data_AF-F6H4V5-F1
#
_entry.id   AF-F6H4V5-F1
#
_cell.length_a   1.000
_cell.length_b   1.000
_cell.length_c   1.000
_cell.angle_alpha   90.00
_cell.angle_beta   90.00
_cell.angle_gamma   90.00
#
_symmetry.space_group_name_H-M   'P 1'
#
loop_
_entity.id
_entity.type
_entity.pdbx_description
1 polymer ?
#
loop_
_entity_poly.entity_id
_entity_poly.type
_entity_poly.pdbx_seq_one_letter_code
_entity_poly.pdbx_strand_id
1 'polypeptide(L)'
;MKSCGIPPKLRSYGPPLFGFCKKGDANRAYEVDAHMVESGVVAEEPELCALLGLSVESRWVDQVYEMMHRLRASVRQVSESTAEVVERWFNSEDAAGVGEENWDVGKVREGVVKGGGGWHGQGWLGKGKWKVGRTEMDEAGVCQSCGEKLVGIDIDPRETENFASSLTKLACQREVKADFVQFQEWLQWHGPFDAVVDGANVSLINQKSFSFFELNSVVNCLRQISPSKQLPLVILHRSRVTGGPAQNPNNEKLIQSWKKSGALYATPAGSNDDWYWLYAAVNGNCLLVTNDEMRDHLFQLLGTSFFPRWKEKHQVRLTMTRRGPVLHMPPPYSIVIQESEQGSWHVPTVIGDDLETPRQWLCATRTRKNHRHPQHLE
;
A
#
# COMPACT_ATOMS: atom_id res chain seq x y z
N MET A 1 5.75 -34.40 7.97
CA MET A 1 6.52 -33.27 7.41
C MET A 1 7.49 -32.69 8.45
N LYS A 2 7.04 -32.33 9.67
CA LYS A 2 7.96 -31.95 10.77
C LYS A 2 8.98 -33.04 11.14
N SER A 3 8.57 -34.31 11.12
CA SER A 3 9.42 -35.47 11.39
C SER A 3 10.61 -35.65 10.43
N CYS A 4 10.61 -34.95 9.29
CA CYS A 4 11.69 -35.01 8.30
C CYS A 4 12.47 -33.69 8.19
N GLY A 5 12.18 -32.68 9.03
CA GLY A 5 12.88 -31.40 9.03
C GLY A 5 12.71 -30.54 7.76
N ILE A 6 11.73 -30.85 6.90
CA ILE A 6 11.50 -30.11 5.65
C ILE A 6 10.50 -28.98 5.93
N PRO A 7 10.88 -27.69 5.75
CA PRO A 7 9.96 -26.58 5.91
C PRO A 7 8.91 -26.61 4.77
N PRO A 8 7.61 -26.69 5.09
CA PRO A 8 6.57 -26.73 4.08
C PRO A 8 6.42 -25.36 3.39
N LYS A 9 5.89 -25.38 2.16
CA LYS A 9 5.58 -24.16 1.39
C LYS A 9 4.07 -23.99 1.29
N LEU A 10 3.59 -22.78 1.01
CA LEU A 10 2.14 -22.51 0.83
C LEU A 10 1.47 -23.48 -0.14
N ARG A 11 2.11 -23.74 -1.29
CA ARG A 11 1.63 -24.72 -2.29
C ARG A 11 1.46 -26.16 -1.77
N SER A 12 2.11 -26.53 -0.67
CA SER A 12 1.94 -27.84 -0.03
C SER A 12 0.64 -27.94 0.77
N TYR A 13 0.11 -26.79 1.21
CA TYR A 13 -1.13 -26.69 2.00
C TYR A 13 -2.37 -26.45 1.15
N GLY A 14 -2.23 -25.88 -0.06
CA GLY A 14 -3.36 -25.64 -0.96
C GLY A 14 -4.27 -26.87 -1.15
N PRO A 15 -3.75 -28.02 -1.62
CA PRO A 15 -4.59 -29.20 -1.88
C PRO A 15 -5.41 -29.70 -0.66
N PRO A 16 -4.84 -29.92 0.54
CA PRO A 16 -5.65 -30.32 1.69
C PRO A 16 -6.61 -29.22 2.14
N LEU A 17 -6.19 -27.95 2.18
CA LEU A 17 -7.05 -26.84 2.62
C LEU A 17 -8.28 -26.71 1.72
N PHE A 18 -8.07 -26.52 0.41
CA PHE A 18 -9.16 -26.39 -0.55
C PHE A 18 -10.01 -27.66 -0.62
N GLY A 19 -9.40 -28.83 -0.41
CA GLY A 19 -10.11 -30.11 -0.32
C GLY A 19 -11.10 -30.19 0.85
N PHE A 20 -10.74 -29.66 2.02
CA PHE A 20 -11.63 -29.60 3.18
C PHE A 20 -12.67 -28.49 3.03
N CYS A 21 -12.29 -27.30 2.55
CA CYS A 21 -13.25 -26.22 2.27
C CYS A 21 -14.34 -26.68 1.30
N LYS A 22 -13.97 -27.34 0.19
CA LYS A 22 -14.93 -27.86 -0.79
C LYS A 22 -15.88 -28.92 -0.24
N LYS A 23 -15.47 -29.64 0.83
CA LYS A 23 -16.30 -30.65 1.50
C LYS A 23 -17.14 -30.08 2.65
N GLY A 24 -17.00 -28.80 2.99
CA GLY A 24 -17.63 -28.20 4.16
C GLY A 24 -17.04 -28.66 5.50
N ASP A 25 -15.83 -29.24 5.50
CA ASP A 25 -15.19 -29.75 6.72
C ASP A 25 -14.38 -28.65 7.42
N ALA A 26 -15.10 -27.75 8.13
CA ALA A 26 -14.52 -26.59 8.80
C ALA A 26 -13.42 -26.97 9.79
N ASN A 27 -13.67 -27.92 10.69
CA ASN A 27 -12.69 -28.34 11.70
C ASN A 27 -11.34 -28.69 11.07
N ARG A 28 -11.34 -29.52 10.02
CA ARG A 28 -10.09 -29.93 9.37
C ARG A 28 -9.44 -28.82 8.54
N ALA A 29 -10.23 -27.94 7.92
CA ALA A 29 -9.66 -26.77 7.24
C ALA A 29 -8.91 -25.88 8.25
N TYR A 30 -9.46 -25.66 9.44
CA TYR A 30 -8.80 -24.90 10.50
C TYR A 30 -7.63 -25.63 11.17
N GLU A 31 -7.62 -26.96 11.23
CA GLU A 31 -6.43 -27.73 11.61
C GLU A 31 -5.27 -27.50 10.62
N VAL A 32 -5.58 -27.45 9.32
CA VAL A 32 -4.59 -27.15 8.27
C VAL A 32 -4.06 -25.73 8.42
N ASP A 33 -4.95 -24.76 8.61
CA ASP A 33 -4.59 -23.35 8.81
C ASP A 33 -3.75 -23.13 10.08
N ALA A 34 -4.13 -23.73 11.20
CA ALA A 34 -3.36 -23.68 12.44
C ALA A 34 -1.94 -24.25 12.24
N HIS A 35 -1.82 -25.37 11.51
CA HIS A 35 -0.50 -25.93 11.17
C HIS A 35 0.29 -25.02 10.21
N MET A 36 -0.36 -24.30 9.28
CA MET A 36 0.31 -23.30 8.44
C MET A 36 0.94 -22.20 9.29
N VAL A 37 0.15 -21.62 10.21
CA VAL A 37 0.60 -20.58 11.15
C VAL A 37 1.76 -21.08 12.01
N GLU A 38 1.63 -22.27 12.60
CA GLU A 38 2.69 -22.87 13.43
C GLU A 38 3.99 -23.13 12.63
N SER A 39 3.85 -23.37 11.32
CA SER A 39 4.99 -23.59 10.41
C SER A 39 5.55 -22.29 9.80
N GLY A 40 5.02 -21.12 10.19
CA GLY A 40 5.43 -19.83 9.64
C GLY A 40 5.04 -19.62 8.17
N VAL A 41 4.06 -20.36 7.67
CA VAL A 41 3.56 -20.23 6.29
C VAL A 41 2.37 -19.28 6.29
N VAL A 42 2.55 -18.13 5.66
CA VAL A 42 1.50 -17.10 5.54
C VAL A 42 0.54 -17.47 4.42
N ALA A 43 -0.76 -17.46 4.73
CA ALA A 43 -1.83 -17.64 3.76
C ALA A 43 -1.96 -16.40 2.85
N GLU A 44 -2.13 -16.64 1.54
CA GLU A 44 -2.45 -15.60 0.58
C GLU A 44 -3.98 -15.46 0.43
N GLU A 45 -4.43 -14.54 -0.41
CA GLU A 45 -5.85 -14.28 -0.60
C GLU A 45 -6.69 -15.54 -0.94
N PRO A 46 -6.25 -16.45 -1.83
CA PRO A 46 -7.06 -17.62 -2.16
C PRO A 46 -7.36 -18.51 -0.96
N GLU A 47 -6.37 -18.78 -0.11
CA GLU A 47 -6.54 -19.57 1.11
C GLU A 47 -7.44 -18.85 2.12
N LEU A 48 -7.24 -17.53 2.31
CA LEU A 48 -8.06 -16.74 3.23
C LEU A 48 -9.52 -16.60 2.77
N CYS A 49 -9.75 -16.42 1.48
CA CYS A 49 -11.09 -16.36 0.89
C CYS A 49 -11.82 -17.70 1.04
N ALA A 50 -11.12 -18.82 0.84
CA ALA A 50 -11.70 -20.15 1.01
C ALA A 50 -12.07 -20.44 2.48
N LEU A 51 -11.21 -20.03 3.43
CA LEU A 51 -11.50 -20.12 4.86
C LEU A 51 -12.67 -19.22 5.24
N LEU A 52 -12.68 -17.95 4.81
CA LEU A 52 -13.76 -17.00 5.06
C LEU A 52 -15.11 -17.55 4.56
N GLY A 53 -15.16 -18.05 3.32
CA GLY A 53 -16.38 -18.64 2.76
C GLY A 53 -16.88 -19.82 3.59
N LEU A 54 -15.97 -20.71 3.99
CA LEU A 54 -16.29 -21.85 4.85
C LEU A 54 -16.78 -21.42 6.25
N SER A 55 -16.21 -20.36 6.84
CA SER A 55 -16.67 -19.80 8.12
C SER A 55 -18.10 -19.29 8.01
N VAL A 56 -18.41 -18.59 6.90
CA VAL A 56 -19.75 -18.07 6.63
C VAL A 56 -20.76 -19.20 6.50
N GLU A 57 -20.44 -20.23 5.70
CA GLU A 57 -21.30 -21.41 5.52
C GLU A 57 -21.49 -22.21 6.82
N SER A 58 -20.46 -22.27 7.66
CA SER A 58 -20.48 -22.99 8.94
C SER A 58 -21.05 -22.15 10.10
N ARG A 59 -21.41 -20.88 9.85
CA ARG A 59 -21.92 -19.92 10.85
C ARG A 59 -20.94 -19.64 11.99
N TRP A 60 -19.63 -19.70 11.72
CA TRP A 60 -18.57 -19.46 12.69
C TRP A 60 -18.20 -17.98 12.74
N VAL A 61 -19.02 -17.20 13.43
CA VAL A 61 -19.00 -15.72 13.42
C VAL A 61 -17.67 -15.11 13.90
N ASP A 62 -17.00 -15.74 14.87
CA ASP A 62 -15.71 -15.28 15.38
C ASP A 62 -14.59 -15.54 14.38
N GLN A 63 -14.68 -16.65 13.66
CA GLN A 63 -13.73 -16.99 12.61
C GLN A 63 -13.89 -16.10 11.37
N VAL A 64 -15.11 -15.66 11.05
CA VAL A 64 -15.31 -14.63 10.02
C VAL A 64 -14.60 -13.33 10.41
N TYR A 65 -14.73 -12.90 11.67
CA TYR A 65 -14.05 -11.70 12.17
C TYR A 65 -12.52 -11.82 12.09
N GLU A 66 -11.99 -12.97 12.49
CA GLU A 66 -10.56 -13.27 12.38
C GLU A 66 -10.07 -13.22 10.92
N MET A 67 -10.81 -13.84 9.99
CA MET A 67 -10.44 -13.84 8.57
C MET A 67 -10.47 -12.44 7.97
N MET A 68 -11.43 -11.59 8.34
CA MET A 68 -11.49 -10.19 7.93
C MET A 68 -10.22 -9.43 8.34
N HIS A 69 -9.74 -9.64 9.56
CA HIS A 69 -8.49 -9.02 10.03
C HIS A 69 -7.23 -9.61 9.39
N ARG A 70 -7.23 -10.90 9.06
CA ARG A 70 -6.13 -11.51 8.30
C ARG A 70 -6.07 -10.97 6.87
N LEU A 71 -7.21 -10.87 6.18
CA LEU A 71 -7.30 -10.21 4.87
C LEU A 71 -6.81 -8.77 4.94
N ARG A 72 -7.20 -8.01 5.99
CA ARG A 72 -6.69 -6.65 6.22
C ARG A 72 -5.17 -6.62 6.30
N ALA A 73 -4.58 -7.52 7.09
CA ALA A 73 -3.16 -7.51 7.40
C ALA A 73 -2.27 -7.99 6.24
N SER A 74 -2.66 -9.04 5.51
CA SER A 74 -1.83 -9.65 4.47
C SER A 74 -2.21 -9.28 3.05
N VAL A 75 -3.49 -9.03 2.77
CA VAL A 75 -4.01 -8.80 1.42
C VAL A 75 -4.29 -7.31 1.15
N ARG A 76 -4.80 -6.60 2.16
CA ARG A 76 -5.20 -5.18 2.16
C ARG A 76 -6.36 -4.83 1.23
N GLN A 77 -6.28 -5.19 -0.05
CA GLN A 77 -7.27 -4.94 -1.11
C GLN A 77 -7.67 -6.26 -1.73
N VAL A 78 -8.97 -6.52 -1.83
CA VAL A 78 -9.46 -7.85 -2.16
C VAL A 78 -9.90 -7.97 -3.62
N SER A 79 -9.77 -9.18 -4.18
CA SER A 79 -10.40 -9.57 -5.43
C SER A 79 -11.92 -9.47 -5.34
N GLU A 80 -12.58 -9.39 -6.50
CA GLU A 80 -14.04 -9.33 -6.55
C GLU A 80 -14.69 -10.60 -5.96
N SER A 81 -14.09 -11.77 -6.16
CA SER A 81 -14.55 -13.02 -5.56
C SER A 81 -14.55 -12.97 -4.03
N THR A 82 -13.51 -12.39 -3.42
CA THR A 82 -13.46 -12.21 -1.96
C THR A 82 -14.47 -11.15 -1.51
N ALA A 83 -14.60 -10.05 -2.25
CA ALA A 83 -15.57 -9.00 -1.95
C ALA A 83 -17.02 -9.54 -1.95
N GLU A 84 -17.37 -10.41 -2.89
CA GLU A 84 -18.67 -11.09 -2.93
C GLU A 84 -18.94 -11.97 -1.70
N VAL A 85 -17.91 -12.65 -1.17
CA VAL A 85 -18.04 -13.44 0.06
C VAL A 85 -18.27 -12.53 1.27
N VAL A 86 -17.53 -11.42 1.36
CA VAL A 86 -17.72 -10.42 2.42
C VAL A 86 -19.09 -9.77 2.34
N GLU A 87 -19.54 -9.41 1.14
CA GLU A 87 -20.87 -8.83 0.89
C GLU A 87 -21.99 -9.82 1.28
N ARG A 88 -21.82 -11.10 0.96
CA ARG A 88 -22.75 -12.17 1.37
C ARG A 88 -22.80 -12.32 2.88
N TRP A 89 -21.65 -12.27 3.57
CA TRP A 89 -21.58 -12.31 5.03
C TRP A 89 -22.41 -11.17 5.63
N PHE A 90 -22.14 -9.91 5.28
CA PHE A 90 -22.84 -8.78 5.89
C PHE A 90 -24.34 -8.73 5.57
N ASN A 91 -24.77 -9.35 4.47
CA ASN A 91 -26.20 -9.50 4.13
C ASN A 91 -26.89 -10.69 4.83
N SER A 92 -26.17 -11.54 5.57
CA SER A 92 -26.71 -12.72 6.24
C SER A 92 -27.46 -12.42 7.54
N GLU A 93 -28.33 -13.33 7.95
CA GLU A 93 -29.00 -13.25 9.27
C GLU A 93 -28.01 -13.41 10.43
N ASP A 94 -26.97 -14.23 10.26
CA ASP A 94 -25.92 -14.42 11.27
C ASP A 94 -25.16 -13.12 11.53
N ALA A 95 -24.77 -12.41 10.47
CA ALA A 95 -24.13 -11.10 10.59
C ALA A 95 -25.08 -10.06 11.22
N ALA A 96 -26.39 -10.15 10.97
CA ALA A 96 -27.37 -9.26 11.60
C ALA A 96 -27.55 -9.56 13.11
N GLY A 97 -27.43 -10.82 13.50
CA GLY A 97 -27.59 -11.29 14.88
C GLY A 97 -26.35 -11.10 15.76
N VAL A 98 -25.14 -11.14 15.18
CA VAL A 98 -23.88 -11.00 15.92
C VAL A 98 -23.56 -9.55 16.26
N GLY A 99 -22.99 -9.35 17.46
CA GLY A 99 -22.41 -8.10 17.91
C GLY A 99 -22.93 -7.59 19.25
N GLU A 100 -22.24 -6.61 19.80
CA GLU A 100 -22.51 -6.03 21.12
C GLU A 100 -23.20 -4.66 20.97
N GLU A 101 -24.31 -4.41 21.69
CA GLU A 101 -25.00 -3.12 21.66
C GLU A 101 -24.31 -2.06 22.54
N ASN A 102 -23.80 -2.49 23.70
CA ASN A 102 -23.18 -1.64 24.72
C ASN A 102 -21.73 -2.07 24.92
N TRP A 103 -20.83 -1.57 24.08
CA TRP A 103 -19.40 -1.83 24.19
C TRP A 103 -18.67 -0.72 24.94
N ASP A 104 -17.50 -1.06 25.47
CA ASP A 104 -16.58 -0.10 26.07
C ASP A 104 -15.87 0.72 24.98
N VAL A 105 -16.31 1.96 24.79
CA VAL A 105 -15.73 2.91 23.84
C VAL A 105 -14.25 3.19 24.13
N GLY A 106 -13.86 3.15 25.42
CA GLY A 106 -12.47 3.33 25.83
C GLY A 106 -11.58 2.19 25.31
N LYS A 107 -12.04 0.94 25.46
CA LYS A 107 -11.33 -0.24 24.92
C LYS A 107 -11.23 -0.24 23.40
N VAL A 108 -12.30 0.17 22.70
CA VAL A 108 -12.28 0.30 21.24
C VAL A 108 -11.25 1.31 20.80
N ARG A 109 -11.24 2.50 21.41
CA ARG A 109 -10.25 3.54 21.11
C ARG A 109 -8.83 3.10 21.44
N GLU A 110 -8.63 2.39 22.55
CA GLU A 110 -7.34 1.79 22.89
C GLU A 110 -6.89 0.77 21.83
N GLY A 111 -7.81 -0.05 21.33
CA GLY A 111 -7.57 -0.97 20.21
C GLY A 111 -7.12 -0.24 18.94
N VAL A 112 -7.78 0.87 18.58
CA VAL A 112 -7.40 1.71 17.43
C VAL A 112 -5.98 2.25 17.57
N VAL A 113 -5.64 2.80 18.74
CA VAL A 113 -4.30 3.35 18.99
C VAL A 113 -3.24 2.24 18.95
N LYS A 114 -3.49 1.10 19.62
CA LYS A 114 -2.56 -0.05 19.63
C LYS A 114 -2.38 -0.68 18.25
N GLY A 115 -3.42 -0.64 17.41
CA GLY A 115 -3.42 -1.18 16.06
C GLY A 115 -2.75 -0.29 15.01
N GLY A 116 -2.29 0.91 15.37
CA GLY A 116 -1.71 1.90 14.45
C GLY A 116 -2.75 2.71 13.65
N GLY A 117 -4.03 2.61 14.00
CA GLY A 117 -5.15 3.25 13.30
C GLY A 117 -5.86 2.34 12.29
N GLY A 118 -7.12 2.67 12.00
CA GLY A 118 -7.93 2.02 10.96
C GLY A 118 -8.60 0.69 11.33
N TRP A 119 -8.44 0.19 12.56
CA TRP A 119 -9.12 -1.02 13.08
C TRP A 119 -8.99 -1.11 14.60
N HIS A 120 -9.86 -1.87 15.29
CA HIS A 120 -9.79 -2.01 16.77
C HIS A 120 -9.71 -3.46 17.28
N GLY A 121 -10.19 -4.46 16.52
CA GLY A 121 -10.01 -5.87 16.88
C GLY A 121 -10.78 -6.33 18.13
N GLN A 122 -11.86 -5.64 18.50
CA GLN A 122 -12.64 -5.90 19.73
C GLN A 122 -13.89 -6.76 19.49
N GLY A 123 -14.03 -7.33 18.29
CA GLY A 123 -15.21 -8.09 17.88
C GLY A 123 -16.26 -7.23 17.18
N TRP A 124 -17.39 -7.85 16.82
CA TRP A 124 -18.48 -7.20 16.11
C TRP A 124 -19.22 -6.19 17.00
N LEU A 125 -19.33 -4.94 16.53
CA LEU A 125 -20.05 -3.89 17.25
C LEU A 125 -21.44 -3.63 16.65
N GLY A 126 -22.38 -3.23 17.51
CA GLY A 126 -23.77 -2.98 17.17
C GLY A 126 -24.62 -4.25 17.13
N LYS A 127 -25.91 -4.07 16.83
CA LYS A 127 -26.84 -5.16 16.51
C LYS A 127 -27.77 -4.77 15.36
N GLY A 128 -28.34 -5.79 14.74
CA GLY A 128 -29.34 -5.64 13.70
C GLY A 128 -28.75 -5.65 12.30
N LYS A 129 -29.63 -5.41 11.32
CA LYS A 129 -29.32 -5.52 9.90
C LYS A 129 -28.25 -4.50 9.48
N TRP A 130 -27.28 -4.97 8.71
CA TRP A 130 -26.28 -4.12 8.07
C TRP A 130 -26.89 -3.42 6.83
N LYS A 131 -26.54 -2.16 6.65
CA LYS A 131 -26.64 -1.48 5.35
C LYS A 131 -25.35 -1.79 4.60
N VAL A 132 -25.46 -2.60 3.54
CA VAL A 132 -24.35 -3.05 2.72
C VAL A 132 -24.51 -2.49 1.32
N GLY A 133 -23.43 -2.01 0.71
CA GLY A 133 -23.45 -1.61 -0.69
C GLY A 133 -22.08 -1.23 -1.22
N ARG A 134 -21.95 -1.28 -2.54
CA ARG A 134 -20.78 -0.79 -3.27
C ARG A 134 -20.75 0.74 -3.26
N THR A 135 -19.56 1.30 -3.16
CA THR A 135 -19.33 2.74 -3.04
C THR A 135 -17.92 3.11 -3.50
N GLU A 136 -17.63 4.41 -3.47
CA GLU A 136 -16.34 5.00 -3.78
C GLU A 136 -15.96 5.96 -2.64
N MET A 137 -14.67 6.28 -2.55
CA MET A 137 -14.16 7.31 -1.66
C MET A 137 -13.95 8.59 -2.46
N ASP A 138 -14.25 9.74 -1.87
CA ASP A 138 -13.83 11.02 -2.46
C ASP A 138 -12.32 11.26 -2.26
N GLU A 139 -11.80 12.35 -2.84
CA GLU A 139 -10.38 12.72 -2.75
C GLU A 139 -9.89 12.93 -1.30
N ALA A 140 -10.79 13.20 -0.36
CA ALA A 140 -10.48 13.38 1.06
C ALA A 140 -10.60 12.07 1.87
N GLY A 141 -10.97 10.97 1.23
CA GLY A 141 -11.18 9.66 1.86
C GLY A 141 -12.52 9.50 2.55
N VAL A 142 -13.54 10.27 2.16
CA VAL A 142 -14.89 10.15 2.71
C VAL A 142 -15.71 9.18 1.87
N CYS A 143 -16.33 8.21 2.54
CA CYS A 143 -17.20 7.22 1.92
C CYS A 143 -18.49 7.86 1.42
N GLN A 144 -18.77 7.71 0.12
CA GLN A 144 -19.96 8.30 -0.49
C GLN A 144 -21.29 7.64 -0.05
N SER A 145 -21.25 6.44 0.54
CA SER A 145 -22.44 5.70 1.00
C SER A 145 -22.86 6.02 2.44
N CYS A 146 -21.90 6.19 3.35
CA CYS A 146 -22.15 6.39 4.78
C CYS A 146 -21.61 7.71 5.34
N GLY A 147 -20.74 8.41 4.61
CA GLY A 147 -20.12 9.68 5.05
C GLY A 147 -18.99 9.51 6.07
N GLU A 148 -18.57 8.29 6.39
CA GLU A 148 -17.40 8.08 7.25
C GLU A 148 -16.11 8.43 6.51
N LYS A 149 -15.17 9.07 7.23
CA LYS A 149 -13.85 9.39 6.72
C LYS A 149 -12.85 8.29 7.09
N LEU A 150 -12.22 7.70 6.08
CA LEU A 150 -11.15 6.73 6.25
C LEU A 150 -9.90 7.35 6.88
N VAL A 151 -9.13 6.54 7.58
CA VAL A 151 -7.91 6.96 8.28
C VAL A 151 -6.69 6.76 7.38
N GLY A 152 -5.74 7.69 7.45
CA GLY A 152 -4.37 7.46 6.98
C GLY A 152 -3.57 6.72 8.05
N ILE A 153 -3.29 5.43 7.82
CA ILE A 153 -2.56 4.57 8.77
C ILE A 153 -1.07 4.86 8.63
N ASP A 154 -0.40 5.29 9.68
CA ASP A 154 1.02 5.62 9.61
C ASP A 154 1.92 4.39 9.49
N ILE A 155 3.06 4.58 8.83
CA ILE A 155 4.10 3.56 8.73
C ILE A 155 5.08 3.81 9.87
N ASP A 156 5.36 2.79 10.68
CA ASP A 156 6.32 2.89 11.78
C ASP A 156 7.71 3.26 11.22
N PRO A 157 8.34 4.36 11.69
CA PRO A 157 9.69 4.74 11.28
C PRO A 157 10.72 3.62 11.41
N ARG A 158 10.57 2.72 12.40
CA ARG A 158 11.45 1.56 12.59
C ARG A 158 11.30 0.54 11.46
N GLU A 159 10.08 0.35 10.95
CA GLU A 159 9.87 -0.49 9.77
C GLU A 159 10.58 0.13 8.55
N THR A 160 10.52 1.45 8.39
CA THR A 160 11.23 2.17 7.33
C THR A 160 12.75 2.03 7.44
N GLU A 161 13.33 2.17 8.64
CA GLU A 161 14.77 1.97 8.87
C GLU A 161 15.22 0.52 8.56
N ASN A 162 14.43 -0.46 9.00
CA ASN A 162 14.67 -1.87 8.72
C ASN A 162 14.59 -2.16 7.21
N PHE A 163 13.64 -1.54 6.53
CA PHE A 163 13.49 -1.64 5.09
C PHE A 163 14.66 -1.00 4.35
N ALA A 164 15.07 0.21 4.72
CA ALA A 164 16.25 0.89 4.17
C ALA A 164 17.53 0.05 4.34
N SER A 165 17.69 -0.58 5.51
CA SER A 165 18.81 -1.49 5.78
C SER A 165 18.77 -2.74 4.91
N SER A 166 17.60 -3.32 4.70
CA SER A 166 17.40 -4.49 3.82
C SER A 166 17.65 -4.14 2.36
N LEU A 167 17.15 -2.98 1.92
CA LEU A 167 17.36 -2.44 0.58
C LEU A 167 18.84 -2.23 0.29
N THR A 168 19.58 -1.63 1.24
CA THR A 168 21.04 -1.45 1.14
C THR A 168 21.77 -2.77 0.95
N LYS A 169 21.40 -3.80 1.73
CA LYS A 169 22.00 -5.13 1.63
C LYS A 169 21.76 -5.75 0.25
N LEU A 170 20.54 -5.66 -0.26
CA LEU A 170 20.19 -6.20 -1.57
C LEU A 170 20.88 -5.44 -2.72
N ALA A 171 20.90 -4.10 -2.65
CA ALA A 171 21.61 -3.26 -3.62
C ALA A 171 23.10 -3.62 -3.64
N CYS A 172 23.77 -3.70 -2.49
CA CYS A 172 25.19 -4.07 -2.40
C CYS A 172 25.50 -5.51 -2.86
N GLN A 173 24.51 -6.40 -2.95
CA GLN A 173 24.68 -7.76 -3.48
C GLN A 173 24.59 -7.81 -5.01
N ARG A 174 23.95 -6.82 -5.64
CA ARG A 174 23.68 -6.79 -7.08
C ARG A 174 24.47 -5.73 -7.83
N GLU A 175 24.69 -4.60 -7.18
CA GLU A 175 25.48 -3.49 -7.69
C GLU A 175 26.95 -3.66 -7.34
N VAL A 176 27.80 -2.90 -8.03
CA VAL A 176 29.18 -2.71 -7.59
C VAL A 176 29.14 -1.98 -6.24
N LYS A 177 29.51 -2.67 -5.16
CA LYS A 177 29.37 -2.16 -3.78
C LYS A 177 29.96 -0.75 -3.59
N ALA A 178 31.10 -0.46 -4.22
CA ALA A 178 31.74 0.86 -4.12
C ALA A 178 30.86 1.98 -4.72
N ASP A 179 30.19 1.71 -5.82
CA ASP A 179 29.33 2.67 -6.53
C ASP A 179 28.10 3.04 -5.69
N PHE A 180 27.48 2.04 -5.06
CA PHE A 180 26.32 2.27 -4.20
C PHE A 180 26.71 2.98 -2.91
N VAL A 181 27.81 2.60 -2.26
CA VAL A 181 28.31 3.30 -1.06
C VAL A 181 28.65 4.76 -1.37
N GLN A 182 29.27 5.04 -2.52
CA GLN A 182 29.54 6.40 -2.97
C GLN A 182 28.25 7.21 -3.10
N PHE A 183 27.17 6.60 -3.59
CA PHE A 183 25.87 7.26 -3.65
C PHE A 183 25.28 7.53 -2.26
N GLN A 184 25.40 6.59 -1.32
CA GLN A 184 24.92 6.78 0.06
C GLN A 184 25.62 7.97 0.73
N GLU A 185 26.95 8.06 0.60
CA GLU A 185 27.73 9.19 1.09
C GLU A 185 27.30 10.48 0.40
N TRP A 186 27.17 10.47 -0.93
CA TRP A 186 26.73 11.64 -1.68
C TRP A 186 25.36 12.15 -1.21
N LEU A 187 24.39 11.25 -0.99
CA LEU A 187 23.04 11.60 -0.57
C LEU A 187 23.05 12.28 0.81
N GLN A 188 23.90 11.80 1.73
CA GLN A 188 24.04 12.39 3.07
C GLN A 188 24.51 13.85 3.03
N TRP A 189 25.36 14.20 2.06
CA TRP A 189 25.90 15.55 1.91
C TRP A 189 24.99 16.51 1.13
N HIS A 190 24.07 16.01 0.31
CA HIS A 190 23.27 16.84 -0.61
C HIS A 190 21.79 16.93 -0.23
N GLY A 191 21.27 16.01 0.57
CA GLY A 191 19.90 16.09 1.11
C GLY A 191 19.73 17.19 2.17
N PRO A 192 18.52 17.38 2.70
CA PRO A 192 17.29 16.63 2.43
C PRO A 192 16.64 17.04 1.09
N PHE A 193 15.78 16.15 0.56
CA PHE A 193 14.95 16.41 -0.62
C PHE A 193 13.48 16.17 -0.29
N ASP A 194 12.58 17.02 -0.80
CA ASP A 194 11.13 16.82 -0.67
C ASP A 194 10.59 15.74 -1.63
N ALA A 195 11.32 15.49 -2.72
CA ALA A 195 10.96 14.49 -3.72
C ALA A 195 12.19 13.95 -4.47
N VAL A 196 12.10 12.69 -4.89
CA VAL A 196 13.03 11.99 -5.77
C VAL A 196 12.31 11.63 -7.06
N VAL A 197 12.98 11.82 -8.20
CA VAL A 197 12.43 11.60 -9.53
C VAL A 197 13.20 10.48 -10.22
N ASP A 198 12.46 9.45 -10.66
CA ASP A 198 12.95 8.49 -11.64
C ASP A 198 13.02 9.17 -13.00
N GLY A 199 14.18 9.76 -13.30
CA GLY A 199 14.34 10.56 -14.50
C GLY A 199 14.20 9.73 -15.77
N ALA A 200 14.51 8.44 -15.74
CA ALA A 200 14.40 7.57 -16.90
C ALA A 200 12.94 7.30 -17.25
N ASN A 201 12.14 6.89 -16.25
CA ASN A 201 10.71 6.65 -16.42
C ASN A 201 9.97 7.94 -16.81
N VAL A 202 10.16 9.02 -16.07
CA VAL A 202 9.45 10.30 -16.29
C VAL A 202 9.70 10.87 -17.69
N SER A 203 10.92 10.74 -18.22
CA SER A 203 11.27 11.28 -19.54
C SER A 203 10.76 10.44 -20.72
N LEU A 204 10.16 9.28 -20.45
CA LEU A 204 9.65 8.34 -21.45
C LEU A 204 8.13 8.16 -21.38
N ILE A 205 7.44 8.85 -20.47
CA ILE A 205 5.98 8.76 -20.31
C ILE A 205 5.30 9.17 -21.63
N ASN A 206 4.55 8.25 -22.22
CA ASN A 206 3.79 8.42 -23.47
C ASN A 206 4.63 8.80 -24.70
N GLN A 207 5.96 8.64 -24.66
CA GLN A 207 6.86 8.99 -25.76
C GLN A 207 7.70 7.81 -26.24
N LYS A 208 8.05 7.81 -27.52
CA LYS A 208 9.01 6.86 -28.11
C LYS A 208 10.46 7.24 -27.83
N SER A 209 10.71 8.48 -27.43
CA SER A 209 12.04 9.07 -27.24
C SER A 209 12.14 9.85 -25.94
N PHE A 210 13.33 9.86 -25.35
CA PHE A 210 13.62 10.56 -24.10
C PHE A 210 13.49 12.09 -24.25
N SER A 211 12.69 12.72 -23.39
CA SER A 211 12.41 14.17 -23.42
C SER A 211 12.89 14.91 -22.17
N PHE A 212 13.97 15.69 -22.30
CA PHE A 212 14.41 16.60 -21.22
C PHE A 212 13.41 17.73 -20.94
N PHE A 213 12.60 18.12 -21.93
CA PHE A 213 11.59 19.17 -21.75
C PHE A 213 10.49 18.73 -20.78
N GLU A 214 10.00 17.49 -20.92
CA GLU A 214 8.98 16.93 -20.03
C GLU A 214 9.54 16.71 -18.63
N LEU A 215 10.75 16.12 -18.54
CA LEU A 215 11.45 15.97 -17.27
C LEU A 215 11.60 17.31 -16.55
N ASN A 216 12.05 18.35 -17.26
CA ASN A 216 12.18 19.68 -16.69
C ASN A 216 10.83 20.26 -16.24
N SER A 217 9.76 20.01 -16.99
CA SER A 217 8.41 20.46 -16.62
C SER A 217 7.95 19.82 -15.31
N VAL A 218 8.21 18.52 -15.13
CA VAL A 218 7.91 17.80 -13.87
C VAL A 218 8.77 18.31 -12.73
N VAL A 219 10.09 18.45 -12.93
CA VAL A 219 11.03 19.00 -11.94
C VAL A 219 10.58 20.39 -11.46
N ASN A 220 10.15 21.26 -12.37
CA ASN A 220 9.64 22.58 -12.01
C ASN A 220 8.30 22.52 -11.29
N CYS A 221 7.40 21.60 -11.65
CA CYS A 221 6.14 21.40 -10.93
C CYS A 221 6.40 20.96 -9.48
N LEU A 222 7.29 19.99 -9.27
CA LEU A 222 7.72 19.52 -7.95
C LEU A 222 8.35 20.64 -7.12
N ARG A 223 9.21 21.45 -7.74
CA ARG A 223 9.78 22.63 -7.10
C ARG A 223 8.70 23.64 -6.67
N GLN A 224 7.61 23.77 -7.42
CA GLN A 224 6.54 24.70 -7.05
C GLN A 224 5.68 24.19 -5.89
N ILE A 225 5.48 22.88 -5.76
CA ILE A 225 4.74 22.31 -4.63
C ILE A 225 5.60 22.12 -3.37
N SER A 226 6.94 22.09 -3.52
CA SER A 226 7.87 22.12 -2.39
C SER A 226 7.64 23.37 -1.53
N PRO A 227 7.44 23.23 -0.20
CA PRO A 227 7.28 24.37 0.71
C PRO A 227 8.47 25.35 0.67
N SER A 228 9.68 24.81 0.47
CA SER A 228 10.95 25.55 0.46
C SER A 228 11.43 25.92 -0.95
N LYS A 229 10.66 25.58 -1.98
CA LYS A 229 11.03 25.73 -3.41
C LYS A 229 12.33 25.02 -3.78
N GLN A 230 12.66 23.94 -3.06
CA GLN A 230 13.81 23.09 -3.33
C GLN A 230 13.61 22.28 -4.61
N LEU A 231 14.71 22.01 -5.31
CA LEU A 231 14.68 21.11 -6.45
C LEU A 231 14.57 19.66 -5.96
N PRO A 232 13.78 18.81 -6.63
CA PRO A 232 13.80 17.39 -6.36
C PRO A 232 15.13 16.77 -6.79
N LEU A 233 15.48 15.62 -6.21
CA LEU A 233 16.62 14.83 -6.66
C LEU A 233 16.24 14.04 -7.92
N VAL A 234 16.89 14.33 -9.04
CA VAL A 234 16.73 13.59 -10.30
C VAL A 234 17.78 12.48 -10.38
N ILE A 235 17.33 11.23 -10.51
CA ILE A 235 18.19 10.08 -10.77
C ILE A 235 18.15 9.74 -12.26
N LEU A 236 19.32 9.66 -12.90
CA LEU A 236 19.46 9.29 -14.31
C LEU A 236 20.73 8.48 -14.55
N HIS A 237 20.64 7.45 -15.40
CA HIS A 237 21.82 6.77 -15.89
C HIS A 237 22.81 7.71 -16.58
N ARG A 238 24.12 7.54 -16.31
CA ARG A 238 25.20 8.38 -16.88
C ARG A 238 25.12 8.47 -18.40
N SER A 239 24.76 7.39 -19.09
CA SER A 239 24.61 7.41 -20.55
C SER A 239 23.55 8.38 -21.05
N ARG A 240 22.49 8.63 -20.26
CA ARG A 240 21.44 9.61 -20.58
C ARG A 240 21.86 11.05 -20.27
N VAL A 241 22.81 11.21 -19.35
CA VAL A 241 23.37 12.50 -18.94
C VAL A 241 24.48 12.97 -19.88
N THR A 242 25.19 12.06 -20.55
CA THR A 242 26.31 12.40 -21.46
C THR A 242 26.05 12.10 -22.93
N GLY A 243 24.99 11.36 -23.25
CA GLY A 243 24.67 10.89 -24.61
C GLY A 243 23.35 11.44 -25.15
N GLY A 244 23.11 11.16 -26.44
CA GLY A 244 21.83 11.41 -27.10
C GLY A 244 21.32 12.85 -26.93
N PRO A 245 20.08 13.07 -26.45
CA PRO A 245 19.51 14.41 -26.26
C PRO A 245 20.32 15.34 -25.33
N ALA A 246 21.20 14.82 -24.48
CA ALA A 246 22.03 15.64 -23.60
C ALA A 246 23.10 16.45 -24.35
N GLN A 247 23.45 16.07 -25.57
CA GLN A 247 24.42 16.79 -26.40
C GLN A 247 23.87 18.10 -26.98
N ASN A 248 22.56 18.35 -26.86
CA ASN A 248 21.98 19.64 -27.21
C ASN A 248 22.45 20.71 -26.19
N PRO A 249 22.97 21.88 -26.64
CA PRO A 249 23.49 22.91 -25.74
C PRO A 249 22.52 23.40 -24.66
N ASN A 250 21.21 23.42 -24.94
CA ASN A 250 20.20 23.84 -23.96
C ASN A 250 20.01 22.77 -22.88
N ASN A 251 19.99 21.50 -23.27
CA ASN A 251 19.87 20.38 -22.33
C ASN A 251 21.15 20.21 -21.50
N GLU A 252 22.32 20.39 -22.12
CA GLU A 252 23.60 20.39 -21.40
C GLU A 252 23.62 21.47 -20.31
N LYS A 253 23.22 22.70 -20.63
CA LYS A 253 23.12 23.79 -19.64
C LYS A 253 22.16 23.43 -18.49
N LEU A 254 21.01 22.84 -18.81
CA LEU A 254 20.03 22.40 -17.83
C LEU A 254 20.60 21.32 -16.89
N ILE A 255 21.21 20.28 -17.45
CA ILE A 255 21.85 19.20 -16.70
C ILE A 255 22.94 19.75 -15.78
N GLN A 256 23.78 20.65 -16.29
CA GLN A 256 24.82 21.30 -15.49
C GLN A 256 24.24 22.16 -14.37
N SER A 257 23.11 22.82 -14.61
CA SER A 257 22.39 23.57 -13.57
C SER A 257 21.91 22.64 -12.44
N TRP A 258 21.32 21.49 -12.77
CA TRP A 258 20.90 20.52 -11.76
C TRP A 258 22.07 19.93 -10.99
N LYS A 259 23.17 19.56 -11.66
CA LYS A 259 24.39 19.08 -11.01
C LYS A 259 24.98 20.10 -10.03
N LYS A 260 25.11 21.37 -10.46
CA LYS A 260 25.62 22.45 -9.59
C LYS A 260 24.73 22.72 -8.38
N SER A 261 23.43 22.46 -8.51
CA SER A 261 22.45 22.60 -7.43
C SER A 261 22.37 21.38 -6.52
N GLY A 262 23.16 20.33 -6.76
CA GLY A 262 23.07 19.07 -6.01
C GLY A 262 21.79 18.27 -6.27
N ALA A 263 21.06 18.58 -7.34
CA ALA A 263 19.72 18.05 -7.62
C ALA A 263 19.69 16.97 -8.71
N LEU A 264 20.85 16.52 -9.19
CA LEU A 264 20.95 15.42 -10.15
C LEU A 264 22.08 14.48 -9.75
N TYR A 265 21.77 13.19 -9.65
CA TYR A 265 22.74 12.14 -9.52
C TYR A 265 22.77 11.29 -10.80
N ALA A 266 23.97 11.16 -11.38
CA ALA A 266 24.20 10.35 -12.56
C ALA A 266 24.70 8.97 -12.13
N THR A 267 23.87 7.93 -12.23
CA THR A 267 24.25 6.59 -11.80
C THR A 267 25.34 6.00 -12.72
N PRO A 268 26.24 5.14 -12.20
CA PRO A 268 27.37 4.59 -12.97
C PRO A 268 26.96 3.73 -14.17
N ALA A 269 27.91 3.45 -15.05
CA ALA A 269 27.62 2.62 -16.22
C ALA A 269 27.40 1.16 -15.78
N GLY A 270 26.24 0.60 -16.15
CA GLY A 270 25.90 -0.80 -15.84
C GLY A 270 25.17 -0.99 -14.51
N SER A 271 24.91 0.09 -13.76
CA SER A 271 24.08 0.06 -12.57
C SER A 271 22.61 -0.01 -12.92
N ASN A 272 21.79 -0.63 -12.06
CA ASN A 272 20.35 -0.44 -12.12
C ASN A 272 19.93 0.81 -11.32
N ASP A 273 19.42 1.82 -12.02
CA ASP A 273 18.93 3.09 -11.45
C ASP A 273 17.84 2.88 -10.38
N ASP A 274 17.11 1.77 -10.45
CA ASP A 274 16.03 1.42 -9.51
C ASP A 274 16.46 1.40 -8.05
N TRP A 275 17.66 0.90 -7.78
CA TRP A 275 18.20 0.90 -6.43
C TRP A 275 18.45 2.30 -5.89
N TYR A 276 18.82 3.24 -6.75
CA TYR A 276 19.27 4.58 -6.37
C TYR A 276 18.07 5.47 -6.03
N TRP A 277 17.08 5.55 -6.92
CA TRP A 277 15.89 6.36 -6.62
C TRP A 277 15.08 5.78 -5.48
N LEU A 278 15.00 4.44 -5.37
CA LEU A 278 14.26 3.81 -4.28
C LEU A 278 14.94 4.07 -2.94
N TYR A 279 16.26 3.88 -2.88
CA TYR A 279 17.02 4.14 -1.66
C TYR A 279 16.93 5.62 -1.25
N ALA A 280 17.06 6.55 -2.19
CA ALA A 280 16.95 7.96 -1.88
C ALA A 280 15.57 8.34 -1.33
N ALA A 281 14.49 7.83 -1.93
CA ALA A 281 13.14 8.14 -1.47
C ALA A 281 12.83 7.54 -0.09
N VAL A 282 13.25 6.29 0.16
CA VAL A 282 13.08 5.62 1.45
C VAL A 282 13.90 6.30 2.54
N ASN A 283 15.19 6.54 2.29
CA ASN A 283 16.10 7.14 3.27
C ASN A 283 15.81 8.63 3.51
N GLY A 284 15.32 9.33 2.47
CA GLY A 284 14.89 10.73 2.56
C GLY A 284 13.48 10.90 3.15
N ASN A 285 12.73 9.81 3.33
CA ASN A 285 11.32 9.81 3.74
C ASN A 285 10.49 10.85 2.94
N CYS A 286 10.64 10.82 1.61
CA CYS A 286 10.13 11.84 0.71
C CYS A 286 9.32 11.23 -0.44
N LEU A 287 8.69 12.08 -1.26
CA LEU A 287 7.92 11.61 -2.40
C LEU A 287 8.82 10.91 -3.44
N LEU A 288 8.30 9.86 -4.07
CA LEU A 288 8.93 9.17 -5.19
C LEU A 288 8.09 9.38 -6.45
N VAL A 289 8.65 10.02 -7.46
CA VAL A 289 7.94 10.35 -8.69
C VAL A 289 8.33 9.35 -9.78
N THR A 290 7.44 8.41 -10.06
CA THR A 290 7.60 7.39 -11.12
C THR A 290 6.25 6.78 -11.49
N ASN A 291 6.07 6.44 -12.77
CA ASN A 291 4.97 5.61 -13.26
C ASN A 291 5.38 4.13 -13.35
N ASP A 292 6.56 3.75 -12.84
CA ASP A 292 6.90 2.34 -12.74
C ASP A 292 5.91 1.62 -11.81
N GLU A 293 5.46 0.46 -12.24
CA GLU A 293 4.51 -0.37 -11.51
C GLU A 293 5.18 -1.07 -10.31
N MET A 294 6.51 -1.17 -10.35
CA MET A 294 7.38 -1.81 -9.37
C MET A 294 6.99 -3.28 -9.14
N ARG A 295 6.83 -4.04 -10.24
CA ARG A 295 6.31 -5.42 -10.26
C ARG A 295 7.32 -6.50 -10.67
N ASP A 296 8.52 -6.11 -11.06
CA ASP A 296 9.54 -7.05 -11.54
C ASP A 296 10.16 -7.89 -10.39
N HIS A 297 11.12 -8.74 -10.73
CA HIS A 297 11.81 -9.58 -9.75
C HIS A 297 12.62 -8.80 -8.72
N LEU A 298 13.03 -7.56 -9.00
CA LEU A 298 13.70 -6.70 -8.03
C LEU A 298 12.74 -6.37 -6.89
N PHE A 299 11.54 -5.88 -7.21
CA PHE A 299 10.58 -5.45 -6.20
C PHE A 299 9.91 -6.61 -5.44
N GLN A 300 9.83 -7.80 -6.04
CA GLN A 300 9.35 -9.01 -5.35
C GLN A 300 10.19 -9.38 -4.12
N LEU A 301 11.46 -8.96 -4.07
CA LEU A 301 12.37 -9.26 -2.95
C LEU A 301 12.22 -8.30 -1.77
N LEU A 302 11.52 -7.19 -1.99
CA LEU A 302 11.25 -6.16 -0.98
C LEU A 302 10.10 -6.57 -0.05
N GLY A 303 9.47 -7.72 -0.33
CA GLY A 303 8.39 -8.29 0.47
C GLY A 303 7.02 -7.71 0.13
N THR A 304 5.99 -8.44 0.55
CA THR A 304 4.58 -8.16 0.19
C THR A 304 3.82 -7.34 1.23
N SER A 305 4.46 -6.93 2.34
CA SER A 305 3.80 -6.20 3.43
C SER A 305 4.21 -4.73 3.51
N PHE A 306 5.48 -4.44 3.78
CA PHE A 306 5.95 -3.06 3.98
C PHE A 306 5.94 -2.27 2.67
N PHE A 307 6.57 -2.80 1.62
CA PHE A 307 6.79 -2.06 0.38
C PHE A 307 5.50 -1.57 -0.30
N PRO A 308 4.40 -2.34 -0.39
CA PRO A 308 3.13 -1.82 -0.90
C PRO A 308 2.54 -0.67 -0.07
N ARG A 309 2.66 -0.71 1.26
CA ARG A 309 2.22 0.39 2.15
C ARG A 309 3.08 1.64 1.92
N TRP A 310 4.40 1.46 1.85
CA TRP A 310 5.32 2.56 1.58
C TRP A 310 5.06 3.18 0.21
N LYS A 311 4.89 2.35 -0.84
CA LYS A 311 4.58 2.78 -2.20
C LYS A 311 3.32 3.64 -2.23
N GLU A 312 2.23 3.18 -1.62
CA GLU A 312 0.96 3.92 -1.55
C GLU A 312 1.11 5.31 -0.94
N LYS A 313 1.97 5.47 0.08
CA LYS A 313 2.18 6.75 0.77
C LYS A 313 3.17 7.70 0.10
N HIS A 314 4.08 7.19 -0.73
CA HIS A 314 5.20 7.97 -1.24
C HIS A 314 5.18 8.13 -2.76
N GLN A 315 4.56 7.20 -3.50
CA GLN A 315 4.56 7.25 -4.96
C GLN A 315 3.63 8.34 -5.49
N VAL A 316 4.20 9.25 -6.26
CA VAL A 316 3.50 10.23 -7.09
C VAL A 316 3.50 9.70 -8.52
N ARG A 317 2.31 9.45 -9.08
CA ARG A 317 2.14 9.08 -10.48
C ARG A 317 1.85 10.32 -11.34
N LEU A 318 2.04 10.20 -12.64
CA LEU A 318 2.01 11.30 -13.59
C LEU A 318 1.09 11.00 -14.76
N THR A 319 0.36 12.03 -15.20
CA THR A 319 -0.28 12.05 -16.51
C THR A 319 0.17 13.28 -17.28
N MET A 320 0.67 13.07 -18.51
CA MET A 320 1.04 14.17 -19.39
C MET A 320 -0.17 14.66 -20.17
N THR A 321 -0.51 15.94 -20.00
CA THR A 321 -1.61 16.60 -20.74
C THR A 321 -1.08 17.73 -21.61
N ARG A 322 -1.93 18.28 -22.51
CA ARG A 322 -1.58 19.47 -23.30
C ARG A 322 -1.28 20.71 -22.45
N ARG A 323 -1.76 20.75 -21.20
CA ARG A 323 -1.55 21.87 -20.26
C ARG A 323 -0.30 21.68 -19.38
N GLY A 324 0.38 20.54 -19.49
CA GLY A 324 1.52 20.18 -18.65
C GLY A 324 1.30 18.88 -17.88
N PRO A 325 2.29 18.51 -17.03
CA PRO A 325 2.19 17.33 -16.18
C PRO A 325 1.16 17.52 -15.07
N VAL A 326 0.32 16.51 -14.88
CA VAL A 326 -0.56 16.38 -13.71
C VAL A 326 0.09 15.41 -12.75
N LEU A 327 0.32 15.86 -11.51
CA LEU A 327 0.85 15.05 -10.42
C LEU A 327 -0.31 14.42 -9.66
N HIS A 328 -0.35 13.10 -9.62
CA HIS A 328 -1.31 12.35 -8.82
C HIS A 328 -0.65 12.01 -7.48
N MET A 329 -1.01 12.78 -6.46
CA MET A 329 -0.44 12.68 -5.12
C MET A 329 -0.94 11.43 -4.38
N PRO A 330 -0.14 10.86 -3.46
CA PRO A 330 -0.61 9.84 -2.54
C PRO A 330 -1.91 10.24 -1.84
N PRO A 331 -2.87 9.30 -1.67
CA PRO A 331 -4.13 9.60 -1.01
C PRO A 331 -3.93 9.99 0.47
N PRO A 332 -4.75 10.89 1.03
CA PRO A 332 -4.67 11.29 2.44
C PRO A 332 -5.22 10.22 3.41
N TYR A 333 -5.61 9.05 2.89
CA TYR A 333 -6.15 7.91 3.61
C TYR A 333 -5.48 6.62 3.10
N SER A 334 -5.54 5.54 3.88
CA SER A 334 -4.94 4.26 3.50
C SER A 334 -5.92 3.35 2.76
N ILE A 335 -5.49 2.84 1.61
CA ILE A 335 -6.27 1.90 0.78
C ILE A 335 -6.07 0.47 1.30
N VAL A 336 -6.79 0.16 2.36
CA VAL A 336 -6.78 -1.11 3.08
C VAL A 336 -8.15 -1.34 3.70
N ILE A 337 -8.51 -2.58 4.01
CA ILE A 337 -9.69 -2.87 4.82
C ILE A 337 -9.63 -2.04 6.12
N GLN A 338 -10.68 -1.26 6.42
CA GLN A 338 -10.77 -0.48 7.65
C GLN A 338 -12.01 -0.86 8.46
N GLU A 339 -11.83 -0.93 9.77
CA GLU A 339 -12.87 -1.10 10.79
C GLU A 339 -12.94 0.18 11.63
N SER A 340 -14.08 0.86 11.60
CA SER A 340 -14.28 2.12 12.32
C SER A 340 -14.55 1.88 13.82
N GLU A 341 -14.37 2.90 14.67
CA GLU A 341 -14.71 2.82 16.11
C GLU A 341 -16.20 2.50 16.37
N GLN A 342 -17.03 2.64 15.34
CA GLN A 342 -18.47 2.39 15.39
C GLN A 342 -18.82 0.98 14.87
N GLY A 343 -17.82 0.22 14.42
CA GLY A 343 -17.96 -1.11 13.84
C GLY A 343 -18.32 -1.12 12.36
N SER A 344 -18.25 0.01 11.65
CA SER A 344 -18.45 0.03 10.21
C SER A 344 -17.20 -0.53 9.50
N TRP A 345 -17.43 -1.25 8.40
CA TRP A 345 -16.38 -1.85 7.60
C TRP A 345 -16.32 -1.24 6.21
N HIS A 346 -15.12 -0.91 5.77
CA HIS A 346 -14.82 -0.46 4.42
C HIS A 346 -13.78 -1.37 3.79
N VAL A 347 -14.12 -2.05 2.70
CA VAL A 347 -13.27 -3.07 2.07
C VAL A 347 -12.97 -2.62 0.63
N PRO A 348 -11.72 -2.24 0.32
CA PRO A 348 -11.34 -1.86 -1.04
C PRO A 348 -11.20 -3.09 -1.92
N THR A 349 -11.62 -2.97 -3.18
CA THR A 349 -11.36 -4.00 -4.19
C THR A 349 -10.15 -3.64 -5.06
N VAL A 350 -9.60 -4.64 -5.74
CA VAL A 350 -8.55 -4.46 -6.77
C VAL A 350 -9.09 -3.89 -8.08
N ILE A 351 -10.42 -3.70 -8.21
CA ILE A 351 -11.03 -3.12 -9.41
C ILE A 351 -10.85 -1.60 -9.37
N GLY A 352 -10.11 -1.08 -10.35
CA GLY A 352 -9.78 0.33 -10.49
C GLY A 352 -8.33 0.63 -10.10
N ASP A 353 -7.83 1.77 -10.59
CA ASP A 353 -6.44 2.22 -10.37
C ASP A 353 -6.37 3.64 -9.78
N ASP A 354 -7.49 4.20 -9.32
CA ASP A 354 -7.64 5.56 -8.76
C ASP A 354 -7.21 6.72 -9.70
N LEU A 355 -6.57 6.41 -10.83
CA LEU A 355 -6.16 7.35 -11.88
C LEU A 355 -7.15 7.38 -13.05
N GLU A 356 -7.52 6.22 -13.57
CA GLU A 356 -8.40 6.10 -14.75
C GLU A 356 -9.83 5.76 -14.35
N THR A 357 -9.98 4.93 -13.32
CA THR A 357 -11.28 4.45 -12.81
C THR A 357 -11.26 4.50 -11.28
N PRO A 358 -12.26 5.12 -10.65
CA PRO A 358 -12.39 5.14 -9.20
C PRO A 358 -12.43 3.72 -8.64
N ARG A 359 -11.59 3.45 -7.64
CA ARG A 359 -11.58 2.16 -6.97
C ARG A 359 -12.92 1.90 -6.30
N GLN A 360 -13.44 0.69 -6.49
CA GLN A 360 -14.66 0.27 -5.85
C GLN A 360 -14.40 -0.21 -4.41
N TRP A 361 -15.32 0.11 -3.52
CA TRP A 361 -15.30 -0.26 -2.11
C TRP A 361 -16.60 -0.94 -1.74
N LEU A 362 -16.56 -1.88 -0.80
CA LEU A 362 -17.73 -2.33 -0.07
C LEU A 362 -17.84 -1.52 1.22
N CYS A 363 -19.00 -0.90 1.45
CA CYS A 363 -19.35 -0.28 2.71
C CYS A 363 -20.39 -1.16 3.42
N ALA A 364 -20.07 -1.59 4.65
CA ALA A 364 -21.01 -2.27 5.54
C ALA A 364 -21.09 -1.49 6.85
N THR A 365 -22.26 -0.90 7.11
CA THR A 365 -22.49 -0.08 8.32
C THR A 365 -23.80 -0.44 9.00
N ARG A 366 -23.87 -0.23 10.31
CA ARG A 366 -25.11 -0.34 11.08
C ARG A 366 -25.62 1.05 11.41
N THR A 367 -26.90 1.29 11.16
CA THR A 367 -27.55 2.54 11.58
C THR A 367 -27.73 2.52 13.10
N ARG A 368 -26.98 3.37 13.81
CA ARG A 368 -27.31 3.66 15.21
C ARG A 368 -28.53 4.58 15.26
N LYS A 369 -29.50 4.24 16.12
CA LYS A 369 -30.41 5.25 16.65
C LYS A 369 -29.53 6.24 17.40
N ASN A 370 -29.57 7.51 17.03
CA ASN A 370 -28.88 8.57 17.75
C ASN A 370 -29.29 8.55 19.22
N HIS A 371 -28.51 7.88 20.08
CA HIS A 371 -28.51 8.20 21.49
C HIS A 371 -27.78 9.53 21.60
N ARG A 372 -28.55 10.61 21.43
CA ARG A 372 -28.16 11.93 21.93
C ARG A 372 -27.75 11.70 23.38
N HIS A 373 -26.45 11.83 23.67
CA HIS A 373 -26.04 12.07 25.04
C HIS A 373 -26.87 13.26 25.55
N PRO A 374 -27.50 13.16 26.74
CA PRO A 374 -28.06 14.34 27.36
C PRO A 374 -26.89 15.31 27.52
N GLN A 375 -26.95 16.44 26.80
CA GLN A 375 -26.13 17.58 27.14
C GLN A 375 -26.44 17.87 28.60
N HIS A 376 -25.41 17.89 29.43
CA HIS A 376 -25.49 18.34 30.81
C HIS A 376 -26.19 19.70 30.82
N LEU A 377 -27.42 19.70 31.32
CA LEU A 377 -28.07 20.87 31.91
C LEU A 377 -27.64 20.86 33.38
N GLU A 378 -26.60 21.62 33.68
CA GLU A 378 -26.46 22.55 34.82
C GLU A 378 -25.01 23.07 34.90
#